data_AF-A0A383CE45-F1
#
_entry.id   AF-A0A383CE45-F1
#
_cell.length_a   1.000
_cell.length_b   1.000
_cell.length_c   1.000
_cell.angle_alpha   90.00
_cell.angle_beta   90.00
_cell.angle_gamma   90.00
#
_symmetry.space_group_name_H-M   'P 1'
#
loop_
_entity.id
_entity.type
_entity.pdbx_description
1 polymer ?
#
loop_
_entity_poly.entity_id
_entity_poly.type
_entity_poly.pdbx_seq_one_letter_code
_entity_poly.pdbx_strand_id
1 'polypeptide(L)'
;MKYSTDNVRIISSAPMVSPNTLIKQFPQSAKASKGVFSARQVIKEILYGEDKRLMVLVGPCSIHDTKAAIEYANKLLKLKEELDEDLFIVMRVYFEKPRTTVGWKGLINDPYLDESFDI
;
A
#
# COMPACT_ATOMS: atom_id res chain seq x y z
N MET A 1 -17.14 -3.46 -47.41
CA MET A 1 -15.85 -3.42 -46.68
C MET A 1 -16.20 -3.37 -45.19
N LYS A 2 -15.65 -4.26 -44.36
CA LYS A 2 -15.93 -4.29 -42.90
C LYS A 2 -14.82 -3.50 -42.20
N TYR A 3 -15.18 -2.40 -41.52
CA TYR A 3 -14.22 -1.59 -40.77
C TYR A 3 -13.86 -2.29 -39.46
N SER A 4 -12.59 -2.19 -39.06
CA SER A 4 -12.17 -2.60 -37.71
C SER A 4 -12.62 -1.54 -36.71
N THR A 5 -13.44 -1.96 -35.75
CA THR A 5 -13.96 -1.10 -34.67
C THR A 5 -13.51 -1.57 -33.29
N ASP A 6 -12.78 -2.68 -33.22
CA ASP A 6 -12.35 -3.30 -31.96
C ASP A 6 -10.86 -3.07 -31.73
N ASN A 7 -10.48 -2.77 -30.48
CA ASN A 7 -9.10 -2.61 -30.00
C ASN A 7 -8.19 -1.69 -30.84
N VAL A 8 -8.75 -0.74 -31.58
CA VAL A 8 -8.04 0.12 -32.55
C VAL A 8 -6.91 1.00 -31.97
N ARG A 9 -6.80 1.11 -30.64
CA ARG A 9 -5.75 1.87 -29.92
C ARG A 9 -5.09 1.07 -28.78
N ILE A 10 -5.19 -0.26 -28.81
CA ILE A 10 -4.54 -1.12 -27.81
C ILE A 10 -3.16 -1.51 -28.33
N ILE A 11 -2.12 -1.19 -27.56
CA ILE A 11 -0.73 -1.57 -27.88
C ILE A 11 -0.52 -3.06 -27.58
N SER A 12 -0.97 -3.51 -26.40
CA SER A 12 -0.88 -4.89 -25.96
C SER A 12 -1.87 -5.18 -24.84
N SER A 13 -2.08 -6.46 -24.56
CA SER A 13 -2.82 -6.95 -23.40
C SER A 13 -2.10 -8.16 -22.84
N ALA A 14 -1.94 -8.22 -21.52
CA ALA A 14 -1.31 -9.34 -20.83
C ALA A 14 -2.28 -9.93 -19.78
N PRO A 15 -2.21 -11.24 -19.51
CA PRO A 15 -2.95 -11.84 -18.40
C PRO A 15 -2.40 -11.32 -17.07
N MET A 16 -3.29 -11.12 -16.09
CA MET A 16 -2.93 -10.65 -14.75
C MET A 16 -3.05 -11.79 -13.73
N VAL A 17 -2.15 -11.81 -12.75
CA VAL A 17 -2.22 -12.77 -11.65
C VAL A 17 -3.52 -12.57 -10.87
N SER A 18 -4.27 -13.64 -10.63
CA SER A 18 -5.52 -13.55 -9.89
C SER A 18 -5.29 -13.20 -8.41
N PRO A 19 -6.21 -12.47 -7.75
CA PRO A 19 -6.11 -12.22 -6.31
C PRO A 19 -5.99 -13.51 -5.48
N ASN A 20 -6.68 -14.58 -5.87
CA ASN A 20 -6.60 -15.89 -5.20
C ASN A 20 -5.21 -16.51 -5.29
N THR A 21 -4.49 -16.28 -6.38
CA THR A 21 -3.10 -16.73 -6.54
C THR A 21 -2.20 -16.01 -5.54
N LEU A 22 -2.31 -14.68 -5.44
CA LEU A 22 -1.53 -13.88 -4.49
C LEU A 22 -1.84 -14.23 -3.03
N ILE A 23 -3.12 -14.41 -2.68
CA ILE A 23 -3.52 -14.80 -1.32
C ILE A 23 -2.95 -16.17 -0.93
N LYS A 24 -2.88 -17.11 -1.88
CA LYS A 24 -2.27 -18.43 -1.66
C LYS A 24 -0.75 -18.34 -1.51
N GLN A 25 -0.09 -17.49 -2.29
CA GLN A 25 1.36 -17.30 -2.24
C GLN A 25 1.81 -16.54 -0.98
N PHE A 26 1.02 -15.55 -0.55
CA PHE A 26 1.29 -14.71 0.61
C PHE A 26 0.14 -14.82 1.63
N PRO A 27 -0.02 -15.98 2.29
CA PRO A 27 -1.10 -16.18 3.25
C PRO A 27 -0.92 -15.24 4.44
N GLN A 28 -2.03 -14.67 4.91
CA GLN A 28 -2.03 -13.81 6.08
C GLN A 28 -1.65 -14.62 7.33
N SER A 29 -0.63 -14.16 8.07
CA SER A 29 -0.27 -14.77 9.35
C SER A 29 -1.28 -14.41 10.46
N ALA A 30 -1.37 -15.24 11.50
CA ALA A 30 -2.20 -14.93 12.67
C ALA A 30 -1.85 -13.58 13.31
N LYS A 31 -0.54 -13.24 13.35
CA LYS A 31 -0.05 -11.94 13.84
C LYS A 31 -0.57 -10.78 12.99
N ALA A 32 -0.50 -10.90 11.65
CA ALA A 32 -0.99 -9.87 10.74
C ALA A 32 -2.52 -9.71 10.83
N SER A 33 -3.25 -10.83 10.91
CA SER A 33 -4.71 -10.82 11.07
C SER A 33 -5.14 -10.10 12.35
N LYS A 34 -4.55 -10.47 13.50
CA LYS A 34 -4.79 -9.79 14.77
C LYS A 34 -4.43 -8.30 14.70
N GLY A 35 -3.27 -7.96 14.14
CA GLY A 35 -2.83 -6.57 13.99
C GLY A 35 -3.81 -5.71 13.19
N VAL A 36 -4.27 -6.20 12.03
CA VAL A 36 -5.25 -5.49 11.19
C VAL A 36 -6.59 -5.35 11.92
N PHE A 37 -7.07 -6.42 12.56
CA PHE A 37 -8.33 -6.38 13.31
C PHE A 37 -8.28 -5.36 14.45
N SER A 38 -7.26 -5.43 15.32
CA SER A 38 -7.11 -4.53 16.45
C SER A 38 -6.94 -3.09 16.00
N ALA A 39 -6.13 -2.82 14.98
CA ALA A 39 -5.95 -1.46 14.46
C ALA A 39 -7.27 -0.86 13.97
N ARG A 40 -8.11 -1.64 13.28
CA ARG A 40 -9.43 -1.17 12.82
C ARG A 40 -10.38 -0.87 13.98
N GLN A 41 -10.35 -1.64 15.06
CA GLN A 41 -11.16 -1.34 16.24
C GLN A 41 -10.74 -0.04 16.92
N VAL A 42 -9.44 0.16 17.12
CA VAL A 42 -8.91 1.41 17.71
C VAL A 42 -9.21 2.61 16.83
N ILE A 43 -9.02 2.51 15.50
CA ILE A 43 -9.37 3.60 14.58
C ILE A 43 -10.85 3.94 14.68
N LYS A 44 -11.72 2.92 14.76
CA LYS A 44 -13.16 3.10 14.95
C LYS A 44 -13.43 3.86 16.27
N GLU A 45 -12.86 3.43 17.38
CA GLU A 45 -13.00 4.08 18.70
C GLU A 45 -12.53 5.53 18.69
N ILE A 46 -11.40 5.85 18.02
CA ILE A 46 -10.92 7.23 17.84
C ILE A 46 -11.95 8.06 17.04
N LEU A 47 -12.49 7.51 15.95
CA LEU A 47 -13.49 8.21 15.12
C LEU A 47 -14.82 8.46 15.86
N TYR A 48 -15.20 7.59 16.80
CA TYR A 48 -16.36 7.81 17.69
C TYR A 48 -16.01 8.66 18.92
N GLY A 49 -14.74 9.00 19.14
CA GLY A 49 -14.27 9.76 20.29
C GLY A 49 -14.26 8.95 21.60
N GLU A 50 -14.29 7.62 21.53
CA GLU A 50 -14.16 6.71 22.68
C GLU A 50 -12.70 6.55 23.11
N ASP A 51 -11.79 6.51 22.14
CA ASP A 51 -10.34 6.65 22.34
C ASP A 51 -9.95 8.11 22.06
N LYS A 52 -9.19 8.73 22.98
CA LYS A 52 -8.81 10.15 22.92
C LYS A 52 -7.46 10.40 22.26
N ARG A 53 -6.75 9.35 21.86
CA ARG A 53 -5.45 9.47 21.18
C ARG A 53 -5.62 10.11 19.81
N LEU A 54 -4.56 10.78 19.37
CA LEU A 54 -4.49 11.31 18.01
C LEU A 54 -4.07 10.19 17.05
N MET A 55 -4.92 9.88 16.06
CA MET A 55 -4.52 9.01 14.96
C MET A 55 -3.54 9.73 14.04
N VAL A 56 -2.37 9.13 13.81
CA VAL A 56 -1.29 9.69 12.98
C VAL A 56 -0.96 8.75 11.84
N LEU A 57 -1.34 9.13 10.61
CA LEU A 57 -0.93 8.44 9.39
C LEU A 57 0.37 9.06 8.86
N VAL A 58 1.49 8.36 9.00
CA VAL A 58 2.82 8.91 8.69
C VAL A 58 3.72 7.91 7.98
N GLY A 59 4.50 8.38 7.00
CA GLY A 59 5.41 7.54 6.22
C GLY A 59 5.81 8.17 4.89
N PRO A 60 6.57 7.42 4.06
CA PRO A 60 6.98 7.88 2.73
C PRO A 60 5.80 8.32 1.86
N CYS A 61 6.04 9.28 0.95
CA CYS A 61 5.00 9.73 0.02
C CYS A 61 4.51 8.59 -0.88
N SER A 62 5.44 7.77 -1.37
CA SER A 62 5.25 6.52 -2.10
C SER A 62 6.50 5.64 -1.90
N ILE A 63 6.33 4.34 -1.74
CA ILE A 63 7.41 3.37 -1.53
C ILE A 63 7.92 2.92 -2.90
N HIS A 64 9.22 3.08 -3.15
CA HIS A 64 9.91 2.53 -4.32
C HIS A 64 10.98 1.49 -3.92
N ASP A 65 11.48 1.54 -2.68
CA ASP A 65 12.42 0.57 -2.12
C ASP A 65 11.79 -0.12 -0.90
N THR A 66 11.62 -1.44 -1.00
CA THR A 66 11.04 -2.26 0.07
C THR A 66 11.97 -2.41 1.27
N LYS A 67 13.29 -2.36 1.08
CA LYS A 67 14.26 -2.46 2.18
C LYS A 67 14.22 -1.20 3.04
N ALA A 68 14.30 -0.04 2.42
CA ALA A 68 14.15 1.25 3.12
C ALA A 68 12.78 1.37 3.81
N ALA A 69 11.71 0.86 3.19
CA ALA A 69 10.38 0.86 3.82
C ALA A 69 10.33 0.01 5.10
N ILE A 70 10.97 -1.17 5.11
CA ILE A 70 11.04 -2.01 6.30
C ILE A 70 11.94 -1.38 7.38
N GLU A 71 13.06 -0.77 7.00
CA GLU A 71 13.91 -0.02 7.94
C GLU A 71 13.12 1.13 8.60
N TYR A 72 12.37 1.88 7.80
CA TYR A 72 11.48 2.93 8.29
C TYR A 72 10.42 2.37 9.25
N ALA A 73 9.79 1.24 8.91
CA ALA A 73 8.80 0.59 9.77
C ALA A 73 9.38 0.21 11.14
N ASN A 74 10.61 -0.33 11.16
CA ASN A 74 11.30 -0.70 12.41
C ASN A 74 11.64 0.52 13.28
N LYS A 75 12.00 1.65 12.66
CA LYS A 75 12.20 2.92 13.38
C LYS A 75 10.88 3.47 13.92
N LEU A 76 9.83 3.45 13.10
CA LEU A 76 8.50 3.93 13.48
C LEU A 76 7.89 3.08 14.60
N LEU A 77 8.15 1.78 14.63
CA LEU A 77 7.67 0.88 15.68
C LEU A 77 8.12 1.32 17.07
N LYS A 78 9.38 1.76 17.22
CA LYS A 78 9.91 2.27 18.50
C LYS A 78 9.12 3.50 18.97
N LEU A 79 8.87 4.44 18.06
CA LEU A 79 8.10 5.65 18.36
C LEU A 79 6.63 5.33 18.64
N LYS A 80 6.07 4.34 17.93
CA LYS A 80 4.72 3.85 18.19
C LYS A 80 4.60 3.34 19.62
N GLU A 81 5.58 2.58 20.11
CA GLU A 81 5.58 2.06 21.48
C GLU A 81 5.82 3.16 22.52
N GLU A 82 6.74 4.09 22.25
CA GLU A 82 7.07 5.21 23.14
C GLU A 82 5.89 6.19 23.33
N LEU A 83 5.10 6.42 22.28
CA LEU A 83 4.04 7.43 22.24
C LEU A 83 2.63 6.84 22.29
N ASP A 84 2.46 5.55 22.63
CA ASP A 84 1.16 4.86 22.49
C ASP A 84 0.08 5.41 23.44
N GLU A 85 0.45 6.10 24.52
CA GLU A 85 -0.49 6.77 25.43
C GLU A 85 -1.23 7.94 24.76
N ASP A 86 -0.54 8.68 23.89
CA ASP A 86 -1.07 9.90 23.26
C ASP A 86 -1.42 9.70 21.77
N LEU A 87 -0.70 8.82 21.07
CA LEU A 87 -0.76 8.67 19.62
C LEU A 87 -1.11 7.25 19.19
N PHE A 88 -2.03 7.15 18.23
CA PHE A 88 -2.24 5.92 17.47
C PHE A 88 -1.56 6.03 16.10
N ILE A 89 -0.30 5.61 16.03
CA ILE A 89 0.53 5.71 14.83
C ILE A 89 0.24 4.58 13.84
N VAL A 90 0.00 4.94 12.57
CA VAL A 90 -0.18 4.04 11.42
C VAL A 90 0.82 4.40 10.33
N MET A 91 1.59 3.41 9.87
CA MET A 91 2.52 3.61 8.76
C MET A 91 1.77 3.85 7.45
N ARG A 92 2.14 4.91 6.73
CA ARG A 92 1.71 5.15 5.34
C ARG A 92 2.47 4.23 4.38
N VAL A 93 1.75 3.36 3.68
CA VAL A 93 2.27 2.39 2.70
C VAL A 93 1.61 2.62 1.34
N TYR A 94 1.98 3.70 0.65
CA TYR A 94 1.43 4.03 -0.67
C TYR A 94 2.39 3.55 -1.76
N PHE A 95 1.87 2.97 -2.84
CA PHE A 95 2.71 2.42 -3.92
C PHE A 95 2.91 3.39 -5.08
N GLU A 96 2.04 4.38 -5.24
CA GLU A 96 2.07 5.31 -6.35
C GLU A 96 1.67 6.73 -5.94
N LYS A 97 1.94 7.68 -6.84
CA LYS A 97 1.42 9.04 -6.76
C LYS A 97 0.69 9.36 -8.07
N PRO A 98 -0.62 9.63 -8.05
CA PRO A 98 -1.34 10.06 -9.25
C PRO A 98 -0.70 11.32 -9.85
N ARG A 99 -0.48 11.31 -11.16
CA ARG A 99 0.16 12.40 -11.91
C ARG A 99 -0.54 12.60 -13.24
N THR A 100 -0.68 13.87 -13.64
CA THR A 100 -1.15 14.28 -14.97
C THR A 100 -0.01 14.42 -15.98
N THR A 101 1.24 14.39 -15.51
CA THR A 101 2.46 14.43 -16.33
C THR A 101 3.12 13.05 -16.40
N VAL A 102 4.03 12.88 -17.36
CA VAL A 102 4.89 11.69 -17.46
C VAL A 102 5.79 11.57 -16.21
N GLY A 103 6.02 10.34 -15.78
CA GLY A 103 6.85 9.99 -14.63
C GLY A 103 6.52 8.59 -14.11
N TRP A 104 7.31 8.11 -13.15
CA TRP A 104 7.20 6.78 -12.57
C TRP A 104 5.77 6.39 -12.16
N LYS A 105 5.34 5.17 -12.46
CA LYS A 105 3.96 4.71 -12.27
C LYS A 105 3.69 3.98 -10.95
N GLY A 106 4.69 3.93 -10.06
CA GLY A 106 4.55 3.33 -8.75
C GLY A 106 5.06 1.89 -8.69
N LEU A 107 5.23 1.37 -7.47
CA LEU A 107 5.89 0.09 -7.22
C LEU A 107 5.15 -1.10 -7.80
N ILE A 108 3.82 -1.02 -7.91
CA ILE A 108 3.02 -2.08 -8.55
C ILE A 108 3.20 -2.02 -10.06
N ASN A 109 3.16 -0.83 -10.66
CA ASN A 109 3.16 -0.69 -12.11
C ASN A 109 4.55 -0.75 -12.73
N ASP A 110 5.61 -0.36 -12.01
CA ASP A 110 6.98 -0.30 -12.50
C ASP A 110 7.95 -0.54 -11.32
N PRO A 111 8.07 -1.80 -10.85
CA PRO A 111 8.81 -2.12 -9.63
C PRO A 111 10.33 -1.90 -9.76
N TYR A 112 10.88 -1.96 -10.96
CA TYR A 112 12.32 -1.82 -11.22
C TYR A 112 12.77 -0.40 -11.57
N LEU A 113 11.83 0.56 -11.63
CA LEU A 113 12.11 1.96 -11.94
C LEU A 113 12.74 2.16 -13.33
N ASP A 114 12.36 1.31 -14.29
CA ASP A 114 12.98 1.21 -15.62
C ASP A 114 11.96 1.19 -16.77
N GLU A 115 10.69 1.47 -16.48
CA GLU A 115 9.58 1.46 -17.45
C GLU A 115 9.31 0.07 -18.06
N SER A 116 9.71 -1.02 -17.40
CA SER A 116 9.45 -2.40 -17.83
C SER A 116 7.98 -2.83 -17.71
N PHE A 117 7.21 -2.18 -16.83
CA PHE A 117 5.83 -2.52 -16.52
C PHE A 117 5.58 -3.97 -16.04
N ASP A 118 6.48 -4.50 -15.20
CA ASP A 118 6.37 -5.85 -14.60
C ASP A 118 5.34 -5.88 -13.46
N ILE A 119 4.05 -5.96 -13.82
CA ILE A 119 2.88 -5.92 -12.92
C ILE A 119 2.53 -7.29 -12.33
#